data_AF-A0A8S3JVV2-F1
#
_entry.id   AF-A0A8S3JVV2-F1
#
_cell.length_a   1.000
_cell.length_b   1.000
_cell.length_c   1.000
_cell.angle_alpha   90.00
_cell.angle_beta   90.00
_cell.angle_gamma   90.00
#
_symmetry.space_group_name_H-M   'P 1'
#
loop_
_entity.id
_entity.type
_entity.pdbx_description
1 polymer ?
#
loop_
_entity_poly.entity_id
_entity_poly.type
_entity_poly.pdbx_seq_one_letter_code
_entity_poly.pdbx_strand_id
1 'polypeptide(L)' 'MTSITRKVISKLTTVYRNINPSTLNGAIDIIVVQQEDGTLRCTPFHVRFGKLGVLQSLQNKVYITINDSPVEDLYMQ' A
#
# COMPACT_ATOMS: atom_id res chain seq x y z
N MET A 1 8.62 -8.93 -38.83
CA MET A 1 9.07 -8.13 -37.66
C MET A 1 7.97 -7.30 -36.97
N THR A 2 6.68 -7.60 -37.18
CA THR A 2 5.58 -6.67 -36.81
C THR A 2 4.58 -7.22 -35.78
N SER A 3 4.35 -8.53 -35.70
CA SER A 3 3.27 -9.09 -34.85
C SER A 3 3.64 -9.18 -33.36
N ILE A 4 4.86 -9.63 -33.04
CA ILE A 4 5.34 -9.78 -31.65
C ILE A 4 5.47 -8.41 -30.99
N THR A 5 6.09 -7.45 -31.67
CA THR A 5 6.31 -6.08 -31.20
C THR A 5 4.99 -5.38 -30.86
N ARG A 6 3.97 -5.54 -31.71
CA ARG A 6 2.63 -4.97 -31.49
C ARG A 6 1.90 -5.58 -30.30
N LYS A 7 2.11 -6.89 -30.05
CA LYS A 7 1.51 -7.62 -28.92
C LYS A 7 2.14 -7.24 -27.57
N VAL A 8 3.43 -6.92 -27.56
CA VAL A 8 4.13 -6.41 -26.36
C VAL A 8 3.69 -4.99 -26.04
N ILE A 9 3.67 -4.12 -27.06
CA ILE A 9 3.21 -2.72 -26.90
C ILE A 9 1.76 -2.67 -26.44
N SER A 10 0.87 -3.49 -27.02
CA SER A 10 -0.55 -3.51 -26.63
C SER A 10 -0.74 -3.92 -25.17
N LYS A 11 0.00 -4.93 -24.69
CA LYS A 11 -0.01 -5.33 -23.27
C LYS A 11 0.45 -4.21 -22.35
N LEU A 12 1.52 -3.50 -22.70
CA LEU A 12 2.02 -2.37 -21.90
C LEU A 12 1.02 -1.21 -21.87
N THR A 13 0.41 -0.85 -23.00
CA THR A 13 -0.64 0.17 -23.04
C THR A 13 -1.90 -0.24 -22.26
N THR A 14 -2.25 -1.52 -22.26
CA THR A 14 -3.39 -2.04 -21.48
C THR A 14 -3.08 -2.04 -19.98
N VAL A 15 -1.85 -2.37 -19.58
CA VAL A 15 -1.39 -2.23 -18.18
C VAL A 15 -1.45 -0.76 -17.77
N TYR A 16 -0.90 0.15 -18.58
CA TYR A 16 -0.90 1.60 -18.30
C TYR A 16 -2.31 2.18 -18.18
N ARG A 17 -3.23 1.83 -19.09
CA ARG A 17 -4.61 2.32 -19.07
C ARG A 17 -5.49 1.72 -17.98
N ASN A 18 -5.18 0.52 -17.50
CA ASN A 18 -5.92 -0.12 -16.40
C ASN A 18 -5.40 0.24 -15.01
N ILE A 19 -4.34 1.05 -14.91
CA ILE A 19 -3.90 1.63 -13.64
C ILE A 19 -4.83 2.80 -13.34
N ASN A 20 -5.87 2.56 -12.55
CA ASN A 20 -6.63 3.64 -11.95
C ASN A 20 -5.76 4.27 -10.84
N PRO A 21 -5.44 5.57 -10.87
CA PRO A 21 -4.71 6.27 -9.81
C PRO A 21 -5.29 6.05 -8.42
N SER A 22 -6.62 5.94 -8.32
CA SER A 22 -7.35 5.65 -7.08
C SER A 22 -7.14 4.22 -6.56
N THR A 23 -6.34 3.42 -7.26
CA THR A 23 -6.08 2.01 -6.92
C THR A 23 -4.60 1.67 -6.72
N LEU A 24 -3.74 2.69 -6.73
CA LEU A 24 -2.30 2.55 -6.84
C LEU A 24 -1.61 2.29 -5.49
N ASN A 25 -1.95 3.03 -4.43
CA ASN A 25 -1.60 2.82 -3.02
C ASN A 25 -2.45 3.78 -2.17
N GLY A 26 -2.66 3.50 -0.89
CA GLY A 26 -3.34 4.44 0.00
C GLY A 26 -3.30 4.05 1.47
N ALA A 27 -3.52 5.03 2.32
CA ALA A 27 -3.75 4.89 3.76
C ALA A 27 -4.90 5.81 4.15
N ILE A 28 -5.67 5.43 5.16
CA ILE A 28 -6.65 6.34 5.78
C ILE A 28 -6.01 7.09 6.94
N ASP A 29 -6.54 8.26 7.26
CA ASP A 29 -6.13 9.01 8.46
C ASP A 29 -6.46 8.21 9.72
N ILE A 30 -5.54 8.26 10.69
CA ILE A 30 -5.70 7.61 11.99
C ILE A 30 -5.82 8.69 13.05
N ILE A 31 -6.90 8.65 13.82
CA ILE A 31 -7.12 9.55 14.96
C ILE A 31 -6.82 8.77 16.24
N VAL A 32 -6.00 9.33 17.11
CA VAL A 32 -5.62 8.74 18.40
C VAL A 32 -6.10 9.66 19.54
N VAL A 33 -6.73 9.09 20.56
CA VAL A 33 -7.25 9.81 21.72
C VAL A 33 -6.76 9.14 23.01
N GLN A 34 -6.22 9.94 23.92
CA GLN A 34 -5.88 9.51 25.28
C GLN A 34 -7.13 9.49 26.16
N GLN A 35 -7.35 8.37 26.85
CA GLN A 35 -8.45 8.18 27.78
C GLN A 35 -8.07 8.69 29.18
N GLU A 36 -9.04 8.81 30.08
CA GLU A 36 -8.83 9.28 31.46
C GLU A 36 -7.86 8.40 32.27
N ASP A 37 -7.83 7.10 31.97
CA ASP A 37 -6.91 6.13 32.59
C ASP A 37 -5.50 6.16 31.98
N GLY A 38 -5.25 7.07 31.04
CA GLY A 38 -3.97 7.22 30.34
C GLY A 38 -3.80 6.29 29.14
N THR A 39 -4.72 5.36 28.87
CA THR A 39 -4.63 4.48 27.70
C THR A 39 -4.88 5.23 26.40
N LEU A 40 -4.31 4.75 25.29
CA LEU A 40 -4.53 5.31 23.95
C LEU A 40 -5.49 4.42 23.18
N ARG A 41 -6.50 5.04 22.54
CA ARG A 41 -7.40 4.38 21.60
C ARG A 41 -7.37 5.09 20.26
N CYS A 42 -7.55 4.34 19.18
CA CYS A 42 -7.47 4.89 17.84
C CYS A 42 -8.55 4.34 16.91
N THR A 43 -8.78 5.05 15.79
CA THR A 43 -9.50 4.50 14.65
C THR A 43 -8.70 3.35 14.00
N PRO A 44 -9.35 2.40 13.32
CA PRO A 44 -8.66 1.28 12.69
C PRO A 44 -7.57 1.71 11.71
N PHE A 45 -6.50 0.94 11.63
CA PHE A 45 -5.45 1.14 10.64
C PHE A 45 -5.88 0.46 9.34
N HIS A 46 -5.93 1.22 8.24
CA HIS A 46 -6.20 0.68 6.92
C HIS A 46 -5.19 1.22 5.90
N VAL A 47 -4.41 0.32 5.33
CA VAL A 47 -3.49 0.59 4.23
C VAL A 47 -3.80 -0.36 3.09
N ARG A 48 -3.57 0.12 1.86
CA ARG A 48 -3.83 -0.63 0.64
C ARG A 48 -2.64 -0.51 -0.28
N PHE A 49 -2.11 -1.65 -0.69
CA PHE A 49 -1.07 -1.74 -1.70
C PHE A 49 -1.71 -2.03 -3.06
N GLY A 50 -1.42 -1.19 -4.05
CA GLY A 50 -1.99 -1.38 -5.38
C GLY A 50 -1.33 -2.49 -6.18
N LYS A 51 -1.94 -2.80 -7.32
CA LYS A 51 -1.69 -4.00 -8.13
C LYS A 51 -0.25 -4.14 -8.67
N LEU A 52 0.51 -3.05 -8.75
CA LEU A 52 1.91 -3.07 -9.20
C LEU A 52 2.92 -3.38 -8.09
N GLY A 53 2.54 -3.28 -6.82
CA GLY A 53 3.42 -3.56 -5.67
C GLY A 53 3.30 -4.97 -5.08
N VAL A 54 2.45 -5.83 -5.66
CA VAL A 54 1.91 -7.03 -4.99
C VAL A 54 2.27 -8.32 -5.75
N LEU A 55 3.39 -8.36 -6.46
CA LEU A 55 3.87 -9.61 -7.10
C LEU A 55 4.34 -10.67 -6.07
N GLN A 56 4.53 -10.31 -4.79
CA GLN A 56 4.91 -11.22 -3.70
C GLN A 56 4.18 -10.91 -2.38
N SER A 57 2.85 -10.85 -2.40
CA SER A 57 2.01 -10.43 -1.26
C SER A 57 2.16 -11.23 0.05
N LEU A 58 2.55 -12.51 -0.01
CA LEU A 58 2.44 -13.43 1.13
C LEU A 58 3.56 -13.31 2.18
N GLN A 59 4.61 -12.53 1.94
CA GLN A 59 5.72 -12.34 2.90
C GLN A 59 6.05 -10.87 3.21
N ASN A 60 5.22 -9.93 2.74
CA ASN A 60 5.52 -8.53 2.89
C ASN A 60 5.06 -8.03 4.26
N LYS A 61 6.00 -7.90 5.19
CA LYS A 61 5.79 -7.13 6.43
C LYS A 61 5.69 -5.64 6.10
N VAL A 62 4.71 -4.96 6.68
CA VAL A 62 4.57 -3.51 6.56
C VAL A 62 5.10 -2.86 7.83
N TYR A 63 6.26 -2.22 7.73
CA TYR A 63 6.88 -1.50 8.84
C TYR A 63 6.28 -0.11 9.02
N ILE A 64 6.26 0.38 10.26
CA ILE A 64 5.68 1.68 10.63
C ILE A 64 6.78 2.64 11.07
N THR A 65 6.70 3.88 10.63
CA THR A 65 7.56 5.00 11.05
C THR A 65 6.66 6.10 11.62
N ILE A 66 6.99 6.60 12.80
CA ILE A 66 6.24 7.66 13.50
C ILE A 66 7.16 8.85 13.67
N ASN A 67 6.77 10.03 13.16
CA ASN A 67 7.61 11.24 13.21
C ASN A 67 9.05 10.96 12.74
N ASP A 68 9.17 10.37 11.56
CA ASP A 68 10.45 9.98 10.93
C ASP A 68 11.30 8.96 11.71
N SER A 69 10.76 8.37 12.78
CA SER A 69 11.44 7.35 13.60
C SER A 69 10.85 5.95 13.37
N PRO A 70 11.65 4.96 12.95
CA PRO A 70 11.17 3.59 12.76
C PRO A 70 10.77 2.99 14.11
N VAL A 71 9.67 2.23 14.12
CA VAL A 71 9.25 1.48 15.31
C VAL A 71 9.83 0.07 15.24
N GLU A 72 10.76 -0.24 16.13
CA GLU A 72 11.36 -1.57 16.21
C GLU A 72 10.31 -2.63 16.57
N ASP A 73 10.46 -3.81 15.97
CA ASP A 73 9.61 -4.99 16.18
C ASP A 73 8.10 -4.82 15.92
N LEU A 74 7.68 -3.71 15.31
CA LEU A 74 6.29 -3.45 14.92
C LEU A 74 6.10 -3.54 13.41
N TYR A 75 5.19 -4.42 12.98
CA TYR A 75 4.79 -4.55 11.59
C TYR A 75 3.33 -5.00 11.46
N MET A 76 2.68 -4.62 10.35
CA MET A 76 1.38 -5.18 9.95
C MET A 76 1.58 -6.44 9.10
N GLN A 77 0.69 -7.42 9.30
CA GLN A 77 0.63 -8.67 8.53
C GLN A 77 -0.44 -8.60 7.44
#